data_AF-A0A7V9SF03-F1
#
_entry.id   AF-A0A7V9SF03-F1
#
_cell.length_a   1.000
_cell.length_b   1.000
_cell.length_c   1.000
_cell.angle_alpha   90.00
_cell.angle_beta   90.00
_cell.angle_gamma   90.00
#
_symmetry.space_group_name_H-M   'P 1'
#
loop_
_entity.id
_entity.type
_entity.pdbx_description
1 polymer ?
#
loop_
_entity_poly.entity_id
_entity_poly.type
_entity_poly.pdbx_seq_one_letter_code
_entity_poly.pdbx_strand_id
1 'polypeptide(L)'
;MVRIGRYLVSEDHATQLTLQVQKSLAEHHDGFPLEPGMGREQLRAEVALEGDSFDALLDLLDDVVAEGSRLRLSSFAVALSPEQTRERDRVLQAIGKAGFSPPTEKSLGADPALIRTLVSSGDLVPVGDFFFTRRSAEQARQVVRAHISSGGPITVAQIRDVLGTSRRYAVPLCEWLDATGATRRQGDLRMLGPRP
;
A
#
# COMPACT_ATOMS: atom_id res chain seq x y z
N MET A 1 13.27 -37.51 -8.40
CA MET A 1 13.25 -36.97 -7.01
C MET A 1 13.59 -35.49 -7.09
N VAL A 2 12.87 -34.63 -6.36
CA VAL A 2 13.08 -33.18 -6.32
C VAL A 2 13.51 -32.77 -4.92
N ARG A 3 14.45 -31.82 -4.81
CA ARG A 3 14.91 -31.30 -3.53
C ARG A 3 14.10 -30.06 -3.15
N ILE A 4 13.46 -30.11 -1.99
CA ILE A 4 12.72 -29.00 -1.39
C ILE A 4 13.32 -28.75 0.00
N GLY A 5 14.11 -27.70 0.12
CA GLY A 5 14.88 -27.38 1.32
C GLY A 5 15.85 -28.51 1.66
N ARG A 6 15.70 -29.06 2.88
CA ARG A 6 16.47 -30.21 3.37
C ARG A 6 15.89 -31.58 2.97
N TYR A 7 14.72 -31.61 2.33
CA TYR A 7 14.01 -32.84 2.02
C TYR A 7 14.18 -33.22 0.55
N LEU A 8 14.23 -34.53 0.28
CA LEU A 8 14.09 -35.11 -1.05
C LEU A 8 12.69 -35.70 -1.16
N VAL A 9 11.89 -35.16 -2.06
CA VAL A 9 10.52 -35.60 -2.31
C VAL A 9 10.42 -36.30 -3.67
N SER A 10 9.40 -37.14 -3.85
CA SER A 10 9.09 -37.67 -5.19
C SER A 10 8.68 -36.55 -6.14
N GLU A 11 8.86 -36.76 -7.44
CA GLU A 11 8.38 -35.83 -8.46
C GLU A 11 6.86 -35.63 -8.35
N ASP A 12 6.11 -36.71 -8.17
CA ASP A 12 4.66 -36.65 -7.95
C ASP A 12 4.28 -35.76 -6.76
N HIS A 13 4.99 -35.88 -5.63
CA HIS A 13 4.68 -35.07 -4.46
C HIS A 13 5.03 -33.60 -4.67
N ALA A 14 6.16 -33.30 -5.32
CA ALA A 14 6.50 -31.93 -5.70
C ALA A 14 5.46 -31.32 -6.65
N THR A 15 4.96 -32.10 -7.62
CA THR A 15 3.89 -31.67 -8.52
C THR A 15 2.58 -31.41 -7.76
N GLN A 16 2.20 -32.27 -6.81
CA GLN A 16 1.00 -32.04 -6.00
C GLN A 16 1.10 -30.76 -5.16
N LEU A 17 2.25 -30.51 -4.52
CA LEU A 17 2.48 -29.27 -3.76
C LEU A 17 2.41 -28.04 -4.66
N THR A 18 2.99 -28.11 -5.86
CA THR A 18 2.93 -27.04 -6.86
C THR A 18 1.49 -26.72 -7.25
N LEU A 19 0.71 -27.75 -7.61
CA LEU A 19 -0.69 -27.59 -7.98
C LEU A 19 -1.53 -27.03 -6.82
N GLN A 20 -1.23 -27.41 -5.58
CA GLN A 20 -1.91 -26.89 -4.40
C GLN A 20 -1.62 -25.39 -4.20
N VAL A 21 -0.36 -24.96 -4.35
CA VAL A 21 0.02 -23.54 -4.31
C VAL A 21 -0.73 -22.74 -5.38
N GLN A 22 -0.66 -23.20 -6.64
CA GLN A 22 -1.28 -22.51 -7.76
C GLN A 22 -2.80 -22.43 -7.62
N LYS A 23 -3.44 -23.51 -7.17
CA LYS A 23 -4.88 -23.56 -6.93
C LYS A 23 -5.30 -22.58 -5.83
N SER A 24 -4.62 -22.59 -4.69
CA SER A 24 -4.92 -21.69 -3.58
C SER A 24 -4.78 -20.22 -3.99
N LEU A 25 -3.72 -19.88 -4.74
CA LEU A 25 -3.56 -18.54 -5.30
C LEU A 25 -4.68 -18.17 -6.28
N ALA A 26 -5.05 -19.08 -7.20
CA ALA A 26 -6.14 -18.84 -8.15
C ALA A 26 -7.50 -18.60 -7.45
N GLU A 27 -7.84 -19.45 -6.47
CA GLU A 27 -9.06 -19.30 -5.67
C GLU A 27 -9.05 -17.99 -4.87
N HIS A 28 -7.89 -17.58 -4.34
CA HIS A 28 -7.73 -16.30 -3.68
C HIS A 28 -7.96 -15.13 -4.64
N HIS A 29 -7.39 -15.16 -5.85
CA HIS A 29 -7.59 -14.10 -6.84
C HIS A 29 -9.06 -13.99 -7.28
N ASP A 30 -9.75 -15.11 -7.45
CA ASP A 30 -11.17 -15.12 -7.82
C ASP A 30 -12.06 -14.59 -6.68
N GLY A 31 -11.74 -14.93 -5.43
CA GLY A 31 -12.46 -14.44 -4.25
C GLY A 31 -12.16 -12.98 -3.90
N PHE A 32 -10.94 -12.53 -4.19
CA PHE A 32 -10.41 -11.21 -3.80
C PHE A 32 -9.66 -10.54 -4.97
N PRO A 33 -10.34 -10.23 -6.10
CA PRO A 33 -9.70 -9.70 -7.32
C PRO A 33 -9.06 -8.32 -7.13
N LEU A 34 -9.40 -7.66 -6.02
CA LEU A 34 -8.90 -6.35 -5.60
C LEU A 34 -7.67 -6.45 -4.67
N GLU A 35 -7.37 -7.63 -4.14
CA GLU A 35 -6.16 -7.83 -3.35
C GLU A 35 -4.97 -8.11 -4.27
N PRO A 36 -3.80 -7.50 -4.02
CA PRO A 36 -2.62 -7.68 -4.88
C PRO A 36 -2.01 -9.09 -4.80
N GLY A 37 -2.49 -9.94 -3.90
CA GLY A 37 -2.02 -11.30 -3.71
C GLY A 37 -2.33 -11.81 -2.32
N MET A 38 -2.21 -13.12 -2.15
CA MET A 38 -2.47 -13.83 -0.91
C MET A 38 -1.34 -13.62 0.10
N GLY A 39 -1.63 -13.62 1.40
CA GLY A 39 -0.60 -13.52 2.43
C GLY A 39 0.34 -14.72 2.41
N ARG A 40 1.66 -14.48 2.45
CA ARG A 40 2.69 -15.55 2.42
C ARG A 40 2.47 -16.61 3.51
N GLU A 41 2.26 -16.17 4.74
CA GLU A 41 2.04 -17.08 5.88
C GLU A 41 0.71 -17.83 5.79
N GLN A 42 -0.32 -17.21 5.18
CA GLN A 42 -1.59 -17.88 4.94
C GLN A 42 -1.38 -19.04 3.95
N LEU A 43 -0.73 -18.78 2.82
CA LEU A 43 -0.47 -19.82 1.81
C LEU A 43 0.42 -20.93 2.36
N ARG A 44 1.47 -20.57 3.12
CA ARG A 44 2.36 -21.53 3.78
C ARG A 44 1.60 -22.46 4.73
N ALA A 45 0.67 -21.90 5.52
CA ALA A 45 -0.16 -22.68 6.43
C ALA A 45 -1.10 -23.62 5.68
N GLU A 46 -1.67 -23.20 4.55
CA GLU A 46 -2.55 -24.03 3.72
C GLU A 46 -1.83 -25.21 3.05
N VAL A 47 -0.57 -25.03 2.64
CA VAL A 47 0.25 -26.12 2.09
C VAL A 47 0.98 -26.95 3.16
N ALA A 48 0.84 -26.57 4.43
CA ALA A 48 1.41 -27.26 5.59
C ALA A 48 2.94 -27.49 5.52
N LEU A 49 3.70 -26.51 5.03
CA LEU A 49 5.17 -26.58 4.95
C LEU A 49 5.87 -25.74 6.03
N GLU A 50 7.03 -26.23 6.48
CA GLU A 50 8.00 -25.45 7.25
C GLU A 50 8.56 -24.30 6.39
N GLY A 51 9.04 -23.21 7.01
CA GLY A 51 9.54 -22.01 6.32
C GLY A 51 10.55 -22.32 5.22
N ASP A 52 11.68 -22.96 5.57
CA ASP A 52 12.75 -23.27 4.61
C ASP A 52 12.28 -24.16 3.45
N SER A 53 11.34 -25.08 3.71
CA SER A 53 10.78 -25.95 2.67
C SER A 53 9.80 -25.19 1.77
N PHE A 54 9.03 -24.27 2.33
CA PHE A 54 8.12 -23.42 1.57
C PHE A 54 8.90 -22.45 0.69
N ASP A 55 9.95 -21.83 1.23
CA ASP A 55 10.85 -20.95 0.48
C ASP A 55 11.48 -21.71 -0.69
N ALA A 56 12.03 -22.89 -0.43
CA ALA A 56 12.62 -23.72 -1.47
C ALA A 56 11.59 -24.25 -2.49
N LEU A 57 10.33 -24.44 -2.11
CA LEU A 57 9.27 -24.77 -3.06
C LEU A 57 8.98 -23.57 -3.97
N LEU A 58 8.83 -22.37 -3.40
CA LEU A 58 8.57 -21.15 -4.17
C LEU A 58 9.71 -20.82 -5.13
N ASP A 59 10.96 -21.09 -4.76
CA ASP A 59 12.13 -20.91 -5.63
C ASP A 59 12.09 -21.83 -6.88
N LEU A 60 11.26 -22.87 -6.88
CA LEU A 60 11.04 -23.77 -8.03
C LEU A 60 9.88 -23.32 -8.92
N LEU A 61 9.10 -22.30 -8.51
CA LEU A 61 7.90 -21.85 -9.20
C LEU A 61 8.13 -20.53 -9.94
N ASP A 62 8.37 -20.61 -11.25
CA ASP A 62 8.57 -19.43 -12.10
C ASP A 62 7.30 -18.59 -12.29
N ASP A 63 6.13 -19.15 -11.98
CA ASP A 63 4.83 -18.52 -12.15
C ASP A 63 4.28 -17.88 -10.86
N VAL A 64 5.03 -17.91 -9.76
CA VAL A 64 4.66 -17.25 -8.50
C VAL A 64 5.55 -16.05 -8.26
N VAL A 65 4.92 -14.89 -8.04
CA VAL A 65 5.60 -13.62 -7.77
C VAL A 65 5.40 -13.24 -6.31
N ALA A 66 6.50 -12.92 -5.62
CA ALA A 66 6.49 -12.36 -4.28
C ALA A 66 6.58 -10.83 -4.31
N GLU A 67 5.59 -10.17 -3.69
CA GLU A 67 5.55 -8.72 -3.52
C GLU A 67 5.45 -8.40 -2.02
N GLY A 68 6.62 -8.18 -1.39
CA GLY A 68 6.70 -7.99 0.06
C GLY A 68 6.26 -9.24 0.82
N SER A 69 5.18 -9.15 1.60
CA SER A 69 4.60 -10.26 2.35
C SER A 69 3.48 -11.00 1.62
N ARG A 70 3.26 -10.70 0.33
CA ARG A 70 2.19 -11.29 -0.48
C ARG A 70 2.75 -12.12 -1.64
N LEU A 71 1.96 -13.10 -2.07
CA LEU A 71 2.24 -14.00 -3.18
C LEU A 71 1.08 -13.93 -4.17
N ARG A 72 1.39 -13.89 -5.46
CA ARG A 72 0.40 -13.98 -6.53
C ARG A 72 0.91 -14.82 -7.68
N LEU A 73 0.01 -15.26 -8.55
CA LEU A 73 0.39 -15.82 -9.84
C LEU A 73 0.89 -14.69 -10.74
N SER A 74 1.91 -14.95 -11.54
CA SER A 74 2.49 -14.00 -12.48
C SER A 74 1.46 -13.53 -13.53
N SER A 75 0.49 -14.39 -13.85
CA SER A 75 -0.66 -14.13 -14.72
C SER A 75 -1.75 -13.27 -14.08
N PHE A 76 -1.74 -13.09 -12.76
CA PHE A 76 -2.72 -12.26 -12.06
C PHE A 76 -2.23 -10.82 -11.95
N ALA A 77 -3.11 -9.90 -12.35
CA ALA A 77 -2.98 -8.48 -12.08
C ALA A 77 -4.35 -7.96 -11.61
N VAL A 78 -4.34 -7.10 -10.59
CA VAL A 78 -5.56 -6.45 -10.11
C VAL A 78 -6.14 -5.61 -11.25
N ALA A 79 -7.35 -5.96 -11.68
CA ALA A 79 -8.09 -5.24 -12.71
C ALA A 79 -9.43 -4.78 -12.13
N LEU A 80 -9.69 -3.48 -12.22
CA LEU A 80 -10.97 -2.90 -11.80
C LEU A 80 -12.04 -3.15 -12.86
N SER A 81 -13.24 -3.53 -12.44
CA SER A 81 -14.41 -3.54 -13.32
C SER A 81 -14.72 -2.11 -13.83
N PRO A 82 -15.53 -1.96 -14.89
CA PRO A 82 -15.98 -0.63 -15.33
C PRO A 82 -16.68 0.17 -14.21
N GLU A 83 -17.47 -0.49 -13.36
CA GLU A 83 -18.14 0.12 -12.21
C GLU A 83 -17.13 0.57 -11.15
N GLN A 84 -16.18 -0.30 -10.78
CA GLN A 84 -15.11 0.01 -9.83
C GLN A 84 -14.20 1.12 -10.36
N THR A 85 -13.96 1.17 -11.67
CA THR A 85 -13.19 2.23 -12.32
C THR A 85 -13.90 3.58 -12.19
N ARG A 86 -15.21 3.63 -12.42
CA ARG A 86 -16.01 4.86 -12.20
C ARG A 86 -15.99 5.28 -10.74
N GLU A 87 -16.08 4.33 -9.82
CA GLU A 87 -16.03 4.60 -8.40
C GLU A 87 -14.65 5.13 -7.96
N ARG A 88 -13.55 4.53 -8.44
CA ARG A 88 -12.19 5.04 -8.27
C ARG A 88 -12.11 6.48 -8.72
N ASP A 89 -12.54 6.77 -9.95
CA ASP A 89 -12.43 8.10 -10.53
C ASP A 89 -13.22 9.14 -9.72
N ARG A 90 -14.42 8.76 -9.24
CA ARG A 90 -15.22 9.58 -8.32
C ARG A 90 -14.48 9.87 -7.01
N VAL A 91 -13.89 8.84 -6.39
CA VAL A 91 -13.15 8.96 -5.12
C VAL A 91 -11.92 9.86 -5.30
N LEU A 92 -11.09 9.59 -6.29
CA LEU A 92 -9.89 10.38 -6.57
C LEU A 92 -10.24 11.83 -6.90
N GLN A 93 -11.31 12.06 -7.66
CA GLN A 93 -11.78 13.40 -7.98
C GLN A 93 -12.32 14.14 -6.74
N ALA A 94 -13.08 13.47 -5.87
CA ALA A 94 -13.64 14.06 -4.66
C ALA A 94 -12.52 14.52 -3.70
N ILE A 95 -11.51 13.68 -3.49
CA ILE A 95 -10.34 14.02 -2.66
C ILE A 95 -9.51 15.13 -3.32
N GLY A 96 -9.22 14.99 -4.62
CA GLY A 96 -8.39 15.96 -5.35
C GLY A 96 -8.99 17.37 -5.39
N LYS A 97 -10.31 17.50 -5.51
CA LYS A 97 -11.01 18.80 -5.50
C LYS A 97 -11.06 19.46 -4.12
N ALA A 98 -10.91 18.69 -3.05
CA ALA A 98 -10.99 19.19 -1.67
C ALA A 98 -9.67 19.84 -1.19
N GLY A 99 -8.64 19.90 -2.03
CA GLY A 99 -7.35 20.50 -1.70
C GLY A 99 -6.70 19.81 -0.50
N PHE A 100 -6.23 20.59 0.47
CA PHE A 100 -5.62 20.09 1.71
C PHE A 100 -6.62 19.86 2.85
N SER A 101 -7.91 19.75 2.53
CA SER A 101 -9.00 19.49 3.48
C SER A 101 -9.90 18.34 3.00
N PRO A 102 -9.36 17.13 2.79
CA PRO A 102 -10.08 16.04 2.15
C PRO A 102 -11.26 15.53 3.00
N PRO A 103 -12.27 14.91 2.36
CA PRO A 103 -13.32 14.18 3.06
C PRO A 103 -12.74 13.03 3.91
N THR A 104 -13.47 12.61 4.95
CA THR A 104 -13.13 11.38 5.71
C THR A 104 -13.46 10.14 4.89
N GLU A 105 -12.82 9.01 5.23
CA GLU A 105 -13.15 7.71 4.64
C GLU A 105 -14.66 7.43 4.64
N LYS A 106 -15.31 7.63 5.80
CA LYS A 106 -16.76 7.41 5.95
C LYS A 106 -17.59 8.28 5.00
N SER A 107 -17.17 9.51 4.74
CA SER A 107 -17.91 10.43 3.86
C SER A 107 -17.70 10.17 2.36
N LEU A 108 -16.70 9.36 1.99
CA LEU A 108 -16.49 8.99 0.58
C LEU A 108 -17.58 8.05 0.07
N GLY A 109 -18.20 7.27 0.97
CA GLY A 109 -19.23 6.28 0.61
C GLY A 109 -18.76 5.31 -0.46
N ALA A 110 -17.48 4.91 -0.37
CA ALA A 110 -16.85 4.00 -1.32
C ALA A 110 -16.68 2.61 -0.70
N ASP A 111 -16.62 1.57 -1.53
CA ASP A 111 -16.31 0.21 -1.07
C ASP A 111 -14.96 0.18 -0.32
N PRO A 112 -14.91 -0.28 0.95
CA PRO A 112 -13.66 -0.43 1.70
C PRO A 112 -12.61 -1.30 0.98
N ALA A 113 -13.02 -2.31 0.21
CA ALA A 113 -12.09 -3.12 -0.58
C ALA A 113 -11.42 -2.29 -1.68
N LEU A 114 -12.18 -1.43 -2.36
CA LEU A 114 -11.62 -0.50 -3.35
C LEU A 114 -10.66 0.49 -2.69
N ILE A 115 -11.01 1.07 -1.52
CA ILE A 115 -10.11 1.99 -0.80
C ILE A 115 -8.78 1.28 -0.45
N ARG A 116 -8.83 0.05 0.08
CA ARG A 116 -7.62 -0.74 0.35
C ARG A 116 -6.79 -0.97 -0.91
N THR A 117 -7.45 -1.24 -2.04
CA THR A 117 -6.79 -1.41 -3.34
C THR A 117 -6.06 -0.13 -3.75
N LEU A 118 -6.72 1.02 -3.65
CA LEU A 118 -6.14 2.32 -4.03
C LEU A 118 -5.01 2.76 -3.10
N VAL A 119 -5.05 2.36 -1.82
CA VAL A 119 -3.92 2.54 -0.91
C VAL A 119 -2.76 1.62 -1.29
N SER A 120 -3.04 0.36 -1.62
CA SER A 120 -2.02 -0.61 -2.02
C SER A 120 -1.36 -0.27 -3.36
N SER A 121 -2.12 0.24 -4.33
CA SER A 121 -1.59 0.75 -5.61
C SER A 121 -0.84 2.09 -5.42
N GLY A 122 -1.04 2.73 -4.27
CA GLY A 122 -0.50 4.04 -3.91
C GLY A 122 -1.19 5.21 -4.60
N ASP A 123 -2.38 5.02 -5.17
CA ASP A 123 -3.22 6.12 -5.70
C ASP A 123 -3.75 7.00 -4.55
N LEU A 124 -4.00 6.38 -3.40
CA LEU A 124 -4.33 7.03 -2.14
C LEU A 124 -3.21 6.89 -1.13
N VAL A 125 -3.01 7.96 -0.36
CA VAL A 125 -2.03 8.05 0.72
C VAL A 125 -2.80 8.25 2.03
N PRO A 126 -2.75 7.28 2.97
CA PRO A 126 -3.41 7.42 4.26
C PRO A 126 -2.69 8.46 5.13
N VAL A 127 -3.46 9.38 5.70
CA VAL A 127 -2.99 10.44 6.59
C VAL A 127 -3.99 10.59 7.73
N GLY A 128 -3.76 9.86 8.83
CA GLY A 128 -4.71 9.80 9.93
C GLY A 128 -6.01 9.07 9.54
N ASP A 129 -7.15 9.76 9.67
CA ASP A 129 -8.51 9.25 9.38
C ASP A 129 -9.05 9.65 7.99
N PHE A 130 -8.18 10.20 7.13
CA PHE A 130 -8.51 10.60 5.77
C PHE A 130 -7.40 10.20 4.78
N PHE A 131 -7.68 10.41 3.50
CA PHE A 131 -6.76 10.10 2.42
C PHE A 131 -6.47 11.34 1.59
N PHE A 132 -5.22 11.44 1.14
CA PHE A 132 -4.87 12.29 0.01
C PHE A 132 -4.73 11.44 -1.25
N THR A 133 -4.97 12.03 -2.42
CA THR A 133 -4.44 11.43 -3.65
C THR A 133 -2.92 11.47 -3.61
N ARG A 134 -2.23 10.56 -4.31
CA ARG A 134 -0.77 10.62 -4.47
C ARG A 134 -0.29 12.02 -4.85
N ARG A 135 -0.97 12.63 -5.82
CA ARG A 135 -0.67 13.99 -6.28
C ARG A 135 -0.81 15.03 -5.18
N SER A 136 -1.91 15.01 -4.42
CA SER A 136 -2.14 15.97 -3.34
C SER A 136 -1.12 15.81 -2.20
N ALA A 137 -0.81 14.57 -1.81
CA ALA A 137 0.21 14.31 -0.79
C ALA A 137 1.60 14.83 -1.21
N GLU A 138 1.97 14.61 -2.47
CA GLU A 138 3.24 15.07 -3.02
C GLU A 138 3.30 16.61 -3.14
N GLN A 139 2.19 17.24 -3.52
CA GLN A 139 2.09 18.71 -3.52
C GLN A 139 2.25 19.28 -2.11
N ALA A 140 1.61 18.70 -1.09
CA ALA A 140 1.79 19.11 0.30
C ALA A 140 3.26 19.02 0.72
N ARG A 141 3.90 17.89 0.41
CA ARG A 141 5.32 17.65 0.68
C ARG A 141 6.20 18.74 0.07
N GLN A 142 6.03 19.00 -1.22
CA GLN A 142 6.82 19.99 -1.96
C GLN A 142 6.64 21.39 -1.38
N VAL A 143 5.41 21.81 -1.12
CA VAL A 143 5.11 23.14 -0.56
C VAL A 143 5.76 23.31 0.82
N VAL A 144 5.62 22.33 1.72
CA VAL A 144 6.21 22.40 3.07
C VAL A 144 7.73 22.40 3.00
N ARG A 145 8.33 21.49 2.22
CA ARG A 145 9.80 21.42 2.09
C ARG A 145 10.39 22.67 1.47
N ALA A 146 9.74 23.23 0.45
CA ALA A 146 10.17 24.49 -0.16
C ALA A 146 10.16 25.63 0.86
N HIS A 147 9.08 25.75 1.64
CA HIS A 147 8.96 26.79 2.66
C HIS A 147 10.05 26.66 3.74
N ILE A 148 10.34 25.43 4.20
CA ILE A 148 11.42 25.20 5.17
C ILE A 148 12.80 25.51 4.55
N SER A 149 13.01 25.15 3.28
CA SER A 149 14.28 25.38 2.59
C SER A 149 14.58 26.86 2.40
N SER A 150 13.55 27.69 2.15
CA SER A 150 13.72 29.14 1.99
C SER A 150 13.69 29.94 3.29
N GLY A 151 12.92 29.48 4.29
CA GLY A 151 12.59 30.26 5.49
C GLY A 151 13.08 29.67 6.81
N GLY A 152 13.68 28.48 6.79
CA GLY A 152 14.09 27.76 8.00
C GLY A 152 12.95 26.95 8.66
N PRO A 153 13.21 26.37 9.84
CA PRO A 153 12.25 25.50 10.52
C PRO A 153 10.90 26.19 10.82
N ILE A 154 9.79 25.45 10.67
CA ILE A 154 8.44 25.99 10.85
C ILE A 154 7.56 25.16 11.78
N THR A 155 6.58 25.81 12.39
CA THR A 155 5.59 25.18 13.27
C THR A 155 4.44 24.53 12.49
N VAL A 156 3.63 23.70 13.17
CA VAL A 156 2.37 23.17 12.60
C VAL A 156 1.43 24.30 12.17
N ALA A 157 1.38 25.41 12.92
CA ALA A 157 0.51 26.55 12.60
C ALA A 157 0.92 27.21 11.28
N GLN A 158 2.22 27.38 11.05
CA GLN A 158 2.72 27.89 9.76
C GLN A 158 2.46 26.91 8.62
N ILE A 159 2.62 25.59 8.84
CA ILE A 159 2.27 24.58 7.81
C ILE A 159 0.77 24.65 7.46
N ARG A 160 -0.10 24.78 8.47
CA ARG A 160 -1.54 24.98 8.27
C ARG A 160 -1.81 26.20 7.36
N ASP A 161 -1.16 27.32 7.65
CA ASP A 161 -1.38 28.59 6.94
C ASP A 161 -0.86 28.53 5.51
N VAL A 162 0.34 27.97 5.31
CA VAL A 162 0.95 27.77 3.98
C VAL A 162 0.11 26.85 3.10
N LEU A 163 -0.48 25.80 3.68
CA LEU A 163 -1.35 24.87 2.96
C LEU A 163 -2.81 25.34 2.90
N GLY A 164 -3.17 26.48 3.52
CA GLY A 164 -4.54 26.97 3.55
C GLY A 164 -5.54 25.95 4.09
N THR A 165 -5.16 25.18 5.12
CA THR A 165 -5.98 24.11 5.71
C THR A 165 -6.34 24.42 7.17
N SER A 166 -6.99 23.48 7.85
CA SER A 166 -7.28 23.58 9.29
C SER A 166 -6.32 22.72 10.12
N ARG A 167 -6.26 22.97 11.43
CA ARG A 167 -5.45 22.18 12.37
C ARG A 167 -5.80 20.69 12.33
N ARG A 168 -7.07 20.36 12.08
CA ARG A 168 -7.58 18.99 11.92
C ARG A 168 -6.79 18.20 10.88
N TYR A 169 -6.45 18.81 9.75
CA TYR A 169 -5.71 18.15 8.67
C TYR A 169 -4.20 18.36 8.78
N ALA A 170 -3.78 19.54 9.26
CA ALA A 170 -2.36 19.88 9.36
C ALA A 170 -1.59 18.96 10.33
N VAL A 171 -2.20 18.58 11.46
CA VAL A 171 -1.52 17.71 12.46
C VAL A 171 -1.22 16.32 11.89
N PRO A 172 -2.21 15.55 11.37
CA PRO A 172 -1.92 14.24 10.79
C PRO A 172 -1.01 14.31 9.55
N LEU A 173 -1.15 15.36 8.73
CA LEU A 173 -0.26 15.56 7.58
C LEU A 173 1.20 15.78 8.01
N CYS A 174 1.41 16.55 9.07
CA CYS A 174 2.72 16.73 9.66
C CYS A 174 3.33 15.41 10.17
N GLU A 175 2.53 14.56 10.82
CA GLU A 175 2.96 13.23 11.26
C GLU A 175 3.35 12.34 10.08
N TRP A 176 2.58 12.40 8.98
CA TRP A 176 2.91 11.69 7.74
C TRP A 176 4.21 12.21 7.09
N LEU A 177 4.43 13.52 7.06
CA LEU A 177 5.68 14.12 6.55
C LEU A 177 6.89 13.68 7.39
N ASP A 178 6.73 13.62 8.71
CA ASP A 178 7.77 13.17 9.62
C ASP A 178 8.07 11.66 9.41
N ALA A 179 7.03 10.82 9.32
CA ALA A 179 7.15 9.37 9.12
C ALA A 179 7.77 9.01 7.76
N THR A 180 7.48 9.79 6.71
CA THR A 180 8.07 9.59 5.38
C THR A 180 9.48 10.18 5.23
N GLY A 181 9.95 10.92 6.23
CA GLY A 181 11.26 11.58 6.24
C GLY A 181 11.33 12.86 5.42
N ALA A 182 10.17 13.40 5.01
CA ALA A 182 10.06 14.70 4.35
C ALA A 182 10.34 15.86 5.31
N THR A 183 9.99 15.71 6.59
CA THR A 183 10.34 16.64 7.67
C THR A 183 10.94 15.90 8.85
N ARG A 184 11.56 16.64 9.78
CA ARG A 184 11.98 16.13 11.08
C ARG A 184 11.47 17.06 12.18
N ARG A 185 10.72 16.53 13.13
CA ARG A 185 10.27 17.27 14.32
C ARG A 185 11.42 17.52 15.28
N GLN A 186 11.55 18.77 15.75
CA GLN A 186 12.43 19.18 16.83
C GLN A 186 11.67 20.17 17.73
N GLY A 187 11.17 19.68 18.87
CA GLY A 187 10.24 20.43 19.72
C GLY A 187 8.93 20.74 18.97
N ASP A 188 8.62 22.02 18.85
CA ASP A 188 7.44 22.52 18.13
C ASP A 188 7.71 22.85 16.65
N LEU A 189 8.98 22.76 16.23
CA LEU A 189 9.41 23.06 14.87
C LEU A 189 9.57 21.78 14.05
N ARG A 190 9.44 21.95 12.73
CA ARG A 190 9.79 20.97 11.71
C ARG A 190 10.92 21.52 10.88
N MET A 191 12.00 20.75 10.85
CA MET A 191 13.16 20.98 10.00
C MET A 191 13.04 20.17 8.72
N LEU A 192 13.89 20.50 7.75
CA LEU A 192 13.96 19.78 6.49
C LEU A 192 14.39 18.33 6.75
N GLY A 193 13.61 17.38 6.25
CA GLY A 193 13.92 15.97 6.37
C GLY A 193 14.92 15.50 5.30
N PRO A 194 15.58 14.35 5.50
CA PRO A 194 16.58 13.83 4.58
C PRO A 194 15.99 13.28 3.26
N ARG A 195 14.67 13.01 3.21
CA ARG A 195 14.02 12.45 2.01
C ARG A 195 13.22 13.52 1.28
N PRO A 196 13.36 13.63 -0.06
CA PRO A 196 12.64 14.62 -0.84
C PRO A 196 11.14 14.39 -0.83
#